data_AF-A0ABD6CL89-F1
#
_entry.id   AF-A0ABD6CL89-F1
#
_cell.length_a   1.000
_cell.length_b   1.000
_cell.length_c   1.000
_cell.angle_alpha   90.00
_cell.angle_beta   90.00
_cell.angle_gamma   90.00
#
_symmetry.space_group_name_H-M   'P 1'
#
loop_
_entity.id
_entity.type
_entity.pdbx_description
1 polymer ?
#
loop_
_entity_poly.entity_id
_entity_poly.type
_entity_poly.pdbx_seq_one_letter_code
_entity_poly.pdbx_strand_id
1 'polypeptide(L)'
;MVDSDWWVGVALPPLLEVLGWLGLELLFPESGGSPTAFDFVPAVFVLVSMLLLPVFAASLFFDARAVARSAESWSPNYRLWGAVGVVVPIAELALVDSPLLLLVGSAYLLRRWRSTDTSGDVASDVYDGDGWYDTDGEDTSREADATHETGSRRPGRVSRWYYGVALTIAAYAVVLVSAPIVGASIGVQENAAFLYETVPALAALLPFALVLALVLGVLLIPVFSLSLYLDARAVDESDVDWHPDRRVWTAVAVVHVLNVLLPLLWLVSVPAGGYYLWQRHHRVGRP
;
A
#
# COMPACT_ATOMS: atom_id res chain seq x y z
N MET A 1 11.42 -15.95 0.16
CA MET A 1 10.28 -15.02 0.07
C MET A 1 10.79 -13.63 -0.08
N VAL A 2 10.47 -12.98 -1.21
CA VAL A 2 10.66 -11.54 -1.37
C VAL A 2 9.95 -10.88 -0.20
N ASP A 3 10.74 -10.43 0.75
CA ASP A 3 10.22 -9.73 1.90
C ASP A 3 9.90 -8.29 1.44
N SER A 4 8.66 -8.06 1.01
CA SER A 4 8.14 -6.76 0.62
C SER A 4 6.78 -6.60 1.29
N ASP A 5 6.69 -5.71 2.27
CA ASP A 5 5.48 -5.60 3.11
C ASP A 5 4.26 -5.09 2.32
N TRP A 6 4.47 -4.55 1.12
CA TRP A 6 3.44 -4.04 0.22
C TRP A 6 2.45 -5.10 -0.27
N TRP A 7 2.77 -6.40 -0.19
CA TRP A 7 1.85 -7.46 -0.61
C TRP A 7 0.50 -7.39 0.13
N VAL A 8 0.46 -6.87 1.36
CA VAL A 8 -0.77 -6.69 2.14
C VAL A 8 -1.72 -5.73 1.44
N GLY A 9 -1.22 -4.62 0.88
CA GLY A 9 -2.06 -3.68 0.15
C GLY A 9 -2.51 -4.20 -1.22
N VAL A 10 -1.86 -5.24 -1.76
CA VAL A 10 -2.33 -5.97 -2.94
C VAL A 10 -3.47 -6.94 -2.57
N ALA A 11 -3.38 -7.57 -1.41
CA ALA A 11 -4.35 -8.59 -0.97
C ALA A 11 -5.61 -7.99 -0.33
N LEU A 12 -5.47 -6.92 0.44
CA LEU A 12 -6.53 -6.39 1.29
C LEU A 12 -7.77 -5.93 0.49
N PRO A 13 -7.64 -5.13 -0.58
CA PRO A 13 -8.82 -4.66 -1.32
C PRO A 13 -9.66 -5.79 -1.93
N PRO A 14 -9.10 -6.73 -2.73
CA PRO A 14 -9.90 -7.82 -3.28
C PRO A 14 -10.48 -8.76 -2.22
N LEU A 15 -9.81 -8.91 -1.07
CA LEU A 15 -10.35 -9.71 0.04
C LEU A 15 -11.59 -9.04 0.65
N LEU A 16 -11.55 -7.72 0.88
CA LEU A 16 -12.71 -6.98 1.40
C LEU A 16 -13.85 -6.96 0.39
N GLU A 17 -13.54 -6.87 -0.90
CA GLU A 17 -14.52 -6.99 -1.98
C GLU A 17 -15.27 -8.33 -1.92
N VAL A 18 -14.54 -9.45 -1.84
CA VAL A 18 -15.13 -10.79 -1.72
C VAL A 18 -15.97 -10.94 -0.44
N LEU A 19 -15.47 -10.47 0.70
CA LEU A 19 -16.22 -10.52 1.95
C LEU A 19 -17.50 -9.67 1.90
N GLY A 20 -17.44 -8.52 1.22
CA GLY A 20 -18.59 -7.66 0.97
C GLY A 20 -19.65 -8.37 0.12
N TRP A 21 -19.25 -8.95 -1.02
CA TRP A 21 -20.17 -9.66 -1.91
C TRP A 21 -20.75 -10.92 -1.27
N LEU A 22 -19.93 -11.76 -0.63
CA LEU A 22 -20.40 -12.94 0.10
C LEU A 22 -21.35 -12.55 1.23
N GLY A 23 -21.06 -11.46 1.94
CA GLY A 23 -21.93 -10.94 2.99
C GLY A 23 -23.28 -10.50 2.44
N LEU A 24 -23.32 -9.85 1.28
CA LEU A 24 -24.57 -9.50 0.60
C LEU A 24 -25.32 -10.77 0.18
N GLU A 25 -24.68 -11.70 -0.54
CA GLU A 25 -25.36 -12.91 -1.03
C GLU A 25 -25.87 -13.83 0.09
N LEU A 26 -25.11 -14.01 1.18
CA LEU A 26 -25.50 -14.90 2.28
C LEU A 26 -26.60 -14.33 3.18
N LEU A 27 -26.78 -13.01 3.23
CA LEU A 27 -27.83 -12.35 4.01
C LEU A 27 -29.18 -12.27 3.27
N PHE A 28 -29.20 -12.54 1.95
CA PHE A 28 -30.42 -12.61 1.15
C PHE A 28 -30.76 -14.03 0.64
N PRO A 29 -31.14 -14.99 1.51
CA PRO A 29 -31.80 -16.19 1.01
C PRO A 29 -33.26 -15.87 0.61
N GLU A 30 -34.14 -15.44 1.54
CA GLU A 30 -35.58 -15.20 1.26
C GLU A 30 -36.30 -14.34 2.34
N SER A 31 -35.60 -13.62 3.23
CA SER A 31 -36.25 -13.03 4.40
C SER A 31 -36.75 -11.58 4.18
N GLY A 32 -38.05 -11.36 4.39
CA GLY A 32 -38.69 -10.04 4.45
C GLY A 32 -38.30 -9.18 5.67
N GLY A 33 -37.02 -9.18 6.04
CA GLY A 33 -36.44 -8.29 7.04
C GLY A 33 -36.27 -6.87 6.48
N SER A 34 -36.28 -5.85 7.36
CA SER A 34 -36.11 -4.47 6.93
C SER A 34 -34.74 -4.28 6.24
N PRO A 35 -34.66 -3.79 5.00
CA PRO A 35 -33.44 -3.66 4.19
C PRO A 35 -32.33 -2.74 4.75
N THR A 36 -32.47 -2.20 5.96
CA THR A 36 -31.69 -1.03 6.38
C THR A 36 -30.65 -1.29 7.47
N ALA A 37 -30.65 -2.46 8.12
CA ALA A 37 -29.72 -2.76 9.22
C ALA A 37 -28.70 -3.86 8.92
N PHE A 38 -29.08 -4.91 8.16
CA PHE A 38 -28.19 -6.04 7.84
C PHE A 38 -27.31 -5.80 6.61
N ASP A 39 -27.78 -5.00 5.65
CA ASP A 39 -27.06 -4.66 4.41
C ASP A 39 -25.85 -3.74 4.64
N PHE A 40 -25.83 -3.06 5.79
CA PHE A 40 -24.83 -2.05 6.09
C PHE A 40 -23.42 -2.64 6.22
N VAL A 41 -23.27 -3.78 6.90
CA VAL A 41 -21.94 -4.35 7.17
C VAL A 41 -21.27 -4.85 5.88
N PRO A 42 -21.91 -5.68 5.03
CA PRO A 42 -21.34 -6.05 3.74
C PRO A 42 -21.11 -4.87 2.81
N ALA A 43 -22.04 -3.90 2.77
CA ALA A 43 -21.87 -2.68 1.98
C ALA A 43 -20.65 -1.86 2.41
N VAL A 44 -20.37 -1.78 3.72
CA VAL A 44 -19.15 -1.14 4.24
C VAL A 44 -17.90 -1.84 3.72
N PHE A 45 -17.87 -3.18 3.63
CA PHE A 45 -16.72 -3.90 3.08
C PHE A 45 -16.47 -3.56 1.60
N VAL A 46 -17.52 -3.51 0.78
CA VAL A 46 -17.42 -3.09 -0.63
C VAL A 46 -16.93 -1.64 -0.73
N LEU A 47 -17.51 -0.73 0.06
CA LEU A 47 -17.13 0.68 0.07
C LEU A 47 -15.67 0.90 0.52
N VAL A 48 -15.22 0.16 1.53
CA VAL A 48 -13.83 0.21 1.99
C VAL A 48 -12.90 -0.38 0.94
N SER A 49 -13.27 -1.47 0.26
CA SER A 49 -12.50 -1.99 -0.87
C SER A 49 -12.31 -0.93 -1.96
N MET A 50 -13.40 -0.25 -2.36
CA MET A 50 -13.35 0.84 -3.34
C MET A 50 -12.46 1.99 -2.87
N LEU A 51 -12.51 2.35 -1.59
CA LEU A 51 -11.64 3.37 -1.02
C LEU A 51 -10.16 2.96 -1.09
N LEU A 52 -9.87 1.66 -1.00
CA LEU A 52 -8.50 1.13 -1.01
C LEU A 52 -7.95 0.85 -2.42
N LEU A 53 -8.68 1.14 -3.50
CA LEU A 53 -8.16 0.99 -4.87
C LEU A 53 -6.82 1.74 -5.11
N PRO A 54 -6.61 2.96 -4.58
CA PRO A 54 -5.30 3.63 -4.67
C PRO A 54 -4.20 2.89 -3.91
N VAL A 55 -4.56 2.28 -2.77
CA VAL A 55 -3.64 1.44 -1.99
C VAL A 55 -3.26 0.21 -2.79
N PHE A 56 -4.21 -0.46 -3.44
CA PHE A 56 -3.96 -1.58 -4.35
C PHE A 56 -2.95 -1.20 -5.43
N ALA A 57 -3.22 -0.11 -6.14
CA ALA A 57 -2.38 0.37 -7.24
C ALA A 57 -0.94 0.66 -6.79
N ALA A 58 -0.78 1.43 -5.70
CA ALA A 58 0.52 1.77 -5.14
C ALA A 58 1.27 0.52 -4.66
N SER A 59 0.56 -0.36 -3.95
CA SER A 59 1.12 -1.59 -3.40
C SER A 59 1.58 -2.55 -4.48
N LEU A 60 0.81 -2.69 -5.56
CA LEU A 60 1.14 -3.55 -6.68
C LEU A 60 2.41 -3.06 -7.39
N PHE A 61 2.55 -1.74 -7.58
CA PHE A 61 3.75 -1.14 -8.15
C PHE A 61 4.99 -1.35 -7.25
N PHE A 62 4.88 -1.04 -5.96
CA PHE A 62 6.01 -1.11 -5.04
C PHE A 62 6.42 -2.54 -4.72
N ASP A 63 5.45 -3.46 -4.59
CA ASP A 63 5.73 -4.88 -4.42
C ASP A 63 6.39 -5.45 -5.68
N ALA A 64 5.85 -5.18 -6.87
CA ALA A 64 6.45 -5.65 -8.12
C ALA A 64 7.88 -5.11 -8.30
N ARG A 65 8.12 -3.86 -7.94
CA ARG A 65 9.46 -3.28 -7.97
C ARG A 65 10.40 -3.95 -6.97
N ALA A 66 9.91 -4.38 -5.82
CA ALA A 66 10.70 -5.11 -4.84
C ALA A 66 11.02 -6.52 -5.32
N VAL A 67 10.04 -7.24 -5.87
CA VAL A 67 10.21 -8.58 -6.45
C VAL A 67 11.18 -8.54 -7.63
N ALA A 68 11.04 -7.57 -8.54
CA ALA A 68 11.93 -7.43 -9.69
C ALA A 68 13.40 -7.18 -9.33
N ARG A 69 13.67 -6.67 -8.13
CA ARG A 69 15.02 -6.42 -7.60
C ARG A 69 15.54 -7.55 -6.71
N SER A 70 14.71 -8.54 -6.42
CA SER A 70 15.10 -9.71 -5.66
C SER A 70 15.83 -10.71 -6.56
N ALA A 71 16.56 -11.63 -5.95
CA ALA A 71 17.21 -12.74 -6.66
C ALA A 71 16.24 -13.90 -6.99
N GLU A 72 14.93 -13.66 -6.96
CA GLU A 72 13.95 -14.70 -7.27
C GLU A 72 13.84 -14.99 -8.77
N SER A 73 13.35 -16.18 -9.08
CA SER A 73 13.16 -16.68 -10.46
C SER A 73 12.22 -15.82 -11.32
N TRP A 74 11.40 -14.96 -10.72
CA TRP A 74 10.49 -14.07 -11.42
C TRP A 74 10.89 -12.60 -11.29
N SER A 75 11.11 -11.94 -12.42
CA SER A 75 11.35 -10.50 -12.50
C SER A 75 10.15 -9.77 -13.15
N PRO A 76 9.15 -9.32 -12.36
CA PRO A 76 8.00 -8.60 -12.91
C PRO A 76 8.40 -7.24 -13.47
N ASN A 77 7.81 -6.86 -14.61
CA ASN A 77 7.86 -5.47 -15.06
C ASN A 77 6.97 -4.60 -14.17
N TYR A 78 7.58 -3.96 -13.17
CA TYR A 78 6.87 -3.15 -12.17
C TYR A 78 6.07 -1.98 -12.77
N ARG A 79 6.46 -1.46 -13.94
CA ARG A 79 5.70 -0.40 -14.63
C ARG A 79 4.41 -0.94 -15.22
N LEU A 80 4.47 -2.13 -15.81
CA LEU A 80 3.28 -2.81 -16.34
C LEU A 80 2.31 -3.15 -15.20
N TRP A 81 2.81 -3.71 -14.10
CA TRP A 81 1.98 -4.03 -12.93
C TRP A 81 1.41 -2.78 -12.23
N GLY A 82 2.17 -1.69 -12.19
CA GLY A 82 1.63 -0.40 -11.74
C GLY A 82 0.52 0.13 -12.65
N ALA A 83 0.68 0.03 -13.98
CA ALA A 83 -0.37 0.42 -14.92
C ALA A 83 -1.62 -0.47 -14.79
N VAL A 84 -1.44 -1.79 -14.66
CA VAL A 84 -2.52 -2.74 -14.37
C VAL A 84 -3.25 -2.37 -13.08
N GLY A 85 -2.51 -2.02 -12.02
CA GLY A 85 -3.06 -1.58 -10.74
C GLY A 85 -3.92 -0.32 -10.82
N VAL A 86 -3.78 0.49 -11.87
CA VAL A 86 -4.63 1.67 -12.12
C VAL A 86 -5.78 1.34 -13.08
N VAL A 87 -5.49 0.65 -14.18
CA VAL A 87 -6.47 0.34 -15.22
C VAL A 87 -7.55 -0.60 -14.72
N VAL A 88 -7.18 -1.59 -13.90
CA VAL A 88 -8.12 -2.61 -13.40
C VAL A 88 -9.20 -2.01 -12.50
N PRO A 89 -8.88 -1.22 -11.46
CA PRO A 89 -9.88 -0.50 -10.68
C PRO A 89 -10.81 0.40 -11.52
N ILE A 90 -10.26 1.08 -12.55
CA ILE A 90 -11.08 1.93 -13.43
C ILE A 90 -12.05 1.07 -14.26
N ALA A 91 -11.55 -0.04 -14.81
CA ALA A 91 -12.37 -0.97 -15.58
C ALA A 91 -13.45 -1.61 -14.71
N GLU A 92 -13.13 -1.98 -13.47
CA GLU A 92 -14.07 -2.53 -12.49
C GLU A 92 -15.17 -1.54 -12.13
N LEU A 93 -14.84 -0.27 -11.89
CA LEU A 93 -15.84 0.80 -11.69
C LEU A 93 -16.76 0.97 -12.91
N ALA A 94 -16.27 0.70 -14.12
CA ALA A 94 -17.06 0.78 -15.34
C ALA A 94 -17.89 -0.49 -15.62
N LEU A 95 -17.42 -1.64 -15.15
CA LEU A 95 -17.96 -2.98 -15.45
C LEU A 95 -18.70 -3.58 -14.25
N VAL A 96 -19.35 -2.75 -13.43
CA VAL A 96 -20.18 -3.09 -12.25
C VAL A 96 -20.39 -4.61 -12.05
N ASP A 97 -19.93 -5.14 -10.92
CA ASP A 97 -19.92 -6.57 -10.55
C ASP A 97 -18.82 -7.41 -11.26
N SER A 98 -17.68 -6.79 -11.57
CA SER A 98 -16.55 -7.47 -12.20
C SER A 98 -15.51 -7.95 -11.18
N PRO A 99 -15.15 -9.24 -11.11
CA PRO A 99 -14.16 -9.75 -10.15
C PRO A 99 -12.70 -9.46 -10.59
N LEU A 100 -12.46 -8.37 -11.33
CA LEU A 100 -11.16 -8.10 -11.95
C LEU A 100 -10.08 -7.82 -10.90
N LEU A 101 -10.40 -7.08 -9.83
CA LEU A 101 -9.47 -6.85 -8.71
C LEU A 101 -9.01 -8.18 -8.12
N LEU A 102 -9.97 -9.07 -7.86
CA LEU A 102 -9.73 -10.39 -7.29
C LEU A 102 -8.85 -11.23 -8.22
N LEU A 103 -9.19 -11.29 -9.51
CA LEU A 103 -8.42 -12.06 -10.50
C LEU A 103 -6.99 -11.55 -10.62
N VAL A 104 -6.80 -10.24 -10.69
CA VAL A 104 -5.48 -9.63 -10.88
C VAL A 104 -4.64 -9.71 -9.61
N GLY A 105 -5.22 -9.37 -8.45
CA GLY A 105 -4.56 -9.49 -7.15
C GLY A 105 -4.16 -10.93 -6.86
N SER A 106 -5.06 -11.89 -7.08
CA SER A 106 -4.78 -13.32 -6.88
C SER A 106 -3.74 -13.85 -7.87
N ALA A 107 -3.83 -13.50 -9.16
CA ALA A 107 -2.85 -13.93 -10.16
C ALA A 107 -1.44 -13.39 -9.84
N TYR A 108 -1.35 -12.13 -9.41
CA TYR A 108 -0.09 -11.53 -8.97
C TYR A 108 0.47 -12.25 -7.74
N LEU A 109 -0.32 -12.41 -6.68
CA LEU A 109 0.12 -13.04 -5.43
C LEU A 109 0.48 -14.52 -5.62
N LEU A 110 -0.28 -15.25 -6.44
CA LEU A 110 0.02 -16.65 -6.76
C LEU A 110 1.35 -16.76 -7.52
N ARG A 111 1.60 -15.85 -8.49
CA ARG A 111 2.85 -15.86 -9.24
C ARG A 111 4.05 -15.48 -8.37
N ARG A 112 3.86 -14.50 -7.48
CA ARG A 112 4.82 -14.13 -6.44
C ARG A 112 5.12 -15.28 -5.49
N TRP A 113 4.11 -16.05 -5.08
CA TRP A 113 4.30 -17.19 -4.20
C TRP A 113 5.04 -18.35 -4.89
N ARG A 114 4.73 -18.64 -6.15
CA ARG A 114 5.46 -19.68 -6.90
C ARG A 114 6.92 -19.34 -7.18
N SER A 115 7.24 -18.06 -7.41
CA SER A 115 8.64 -17.67 -7.67
C SER A 115 9.55 -17.90 -6.47
N THR A 116 8.95 -17.85 -5.28
CA THR A 116 9.60 -18.14 -4.03
C THR A 116 10.05 -19.59 -3.91
N ASP A 117 9.12 -20.52 -4.14
CA ASP A 117 9.32 -21.94 -3.86
C ASP A 117 10.37 -22.52 -4.80
N THR A 118 10.31 -22.15 -6.09
CA THR A 118 11.30 -22.58 -7.09
C THR A 118 12.72 -22.11 -6.75
N SER A 119 12.87 -20.99 -6.05
CA SER A 119 14.20 -20.50 -5.64
C SER A 119 14.75 -21.26 -4.42
N GLY A 120 13.88 -21.89 -3.62
CA GLY A 120 14.26 -22.75 -2.51
C GLY A 120 14.69 -24.14 -2.98
N ASP A 121 13.91 -24.75 -3.87
CA ASP A 121 14.17 -26.11 -4.39
C ASP A 121 15.48 -26.19 -5.20
N VAL A 122 15.78 -25.18 -6.01
CA VAL A 122 17.04 -25.12 -6.77
C VAL A 122 18.24 -24.92 -5.86
N ALA A 123 18.06 -24.28 -4.70
CA ALA A 123 19.12 -24.12 -3.72
C ALA A 123 19.38 -25.44 -2.96
N SER A 124 18.35 -26.21 -2.60
CA SER A 124 18.52 -27.51 -1.95
C SER A 124 19.09 -28.58 -2.89
N ASP A 125 18.67 -28.62 -4.16
CA ASP A 125 19.16 -29.60 -5.13
C ASP A 125 20.68 -29.48 -5.43
N VAL A 126 21.26 -28.30 -5.21
CA VAL A 126 22.71 -28.08 -5.35
C VAL A 126 23.50 -28.59 -4.13
N TYR A 127 22.86 -28.68 -2.96
CA TYR A 127 23.46 -29.21 -1.73
C TYR A 127 23.17 -30.70 -1.48
N ASP A 128 22.12 -31.25 -2.09
CA ASP A 128 21.76 -32.67 -1.99
C ASP A 128 22.28 -33.49 -3.20
N GLY A 129 22.84 -32.81 -4.22
CA GLY A 129 23.23 -33.39 -5.50
C GLY A 129 24.63 -34.02 -5.58
N ASP A 130 25.49 -33.84 -4.57
CA ASP A 130 26.75 -34.55 -4.45
C ASP A 130 26.64 -35.66 -3.40
N GLY A 131 26.18 -36.84 -3.83
CA GLY A 131 26.19 -38.07 -3.03
C GLY A 131 27.61 -38.50 -2.62
N TRP A 132 28.24 -37.73 -1.73
CA TRP A 132 29.60 -37.89 -1.23
C TRP A 132 29.64 -38.25 0.26
N TYR A 133 28.54 -38.80 0.79
CA TYR A 133 28.52 -39.39 2.12
C TYR A 133 27.89 -40.79 2.09
N ASP A 134 28.41 -41.66 1.22
CA ASP A 134 28.51 -43.08 1.56
C ASP A 134 29.82 -43.26 2.34
N THR A 135 29.71 -43.25 3.67
CA THR A 135 30.75 -43.81 4.54
C THR A 135 30.08 -44.66 5.59
N ASP A 136 30.18 -45.96 5.35
CA ASP A 136 30.03 -47.03 6.32
C ASP A 136 30.88 -46.76 7.57
N GLY A 137 30.33 -46.97 8.77
CA GLY A 137 31.15 -47.15 9.98
C GLY A 137 30.63 -46.49 11.26
N GLU A 138 29.99 -47.31 12.09
CA GLU A 138 30.09 -47.40 13.56
C GLU A 138 30.08 -46.13 14.45
N ASP A 139 29.12 -46.15 15.39
CA ASP A 139 29.21 -45.71 16.78
C ASP A 139 30.29 -44.67 17.13
N THR A 140 29.85 -43.46 17.48
CA THR A 140 30.19 -42.89 18.79
C THR A 140 29.30 -41.70 19.12
N SER A 141 28.56 -41.87 20.20
CA SER A 141 27.96 -40.85 21.05
C SER A 141 28.99 -39.79 21.45
N ARG A 142 29.04 -38.71 20.66
CA ARG A 142 29.44 -37.37 21.10
C ARG A 142 28.47 -36.39 20.45
N GLU A 143 27.39 -36.12 21.17
CA GLU A 143 26.59 -34.91 21.03
C GLU A 143 27.52 -33.72 21.34
N ALA A 144 28.33 -33.38 20.35
CA ALA A 144 28.96 -32.09 20.25
C ALA A 144 27.82 -31.11 20.02
N ASP A 145 27.70 -30.18 20.96
CA ASP A 145 26.89 -28.99 20.99
C ASP A 145 27.21 -28.07 19.79
N ALA A 146 26.96 -28.59 18.58
CA ALA A 146 26.78 -27.81 17.38
C ALA A 146 25.42 -27.14 17.56
N THR A 147 25.44 -26.05 18.31
CA THR A 147 24.48 -24.98 18.15
C THR A 147 24.39 -24.72 16.66
N HIS A 148 23.34 -25.26 16.04
CA HIS A 148 22.90 -24.83 14.73
C HIS A 148 22.78 -23.32 14.83
N GLU A 149 23.76 -22.61 14.28
CA GLU A 149 23.66 -21.20 13.92
C GLU A 149 22.51 -21.10 12.94
N THR A 150 21.32 -21.05 13.51
CA THR A 150 20.04 -20.91 12.85
C THR A 150 20.00 -19.50 12.31
N GLY A 151 20.41 -19.39 11.05
CA GLY A 151 20.14 -18.24 10.20
C GLY A 151 21.00 -17.04 10.55
N SER A 152 21.83 -16.66 9.58
CA SER A 152 22.30 -15.28 9.42
C SER A 152 21.25 -14.28 9.91
N ARG A 153 21.53 -13.54 10.98
CA ARG A 153 20.77 -12.34 11.37
C ARG A 153 20.59 -11.48 10.12
N ARG A 154 19.40 -11.50 9.53
CA ARG A 154 19.08 -10.63 8.38
C ARG A 154 19.30 -9.19 8.89
N PRO A 155 20.10 -8.36 8.21
CA PRO A 155 20.33 -6.98 8.66
C PRO A 155 18.99 -6.27 8.90
N GLY A 156 18.87 -5.61 10.05
CA GLY A 156 17.64 -5.01 10.57
C GLY A 156 16.84 -4.31 9.48
N ARG A 157 15.66 -4.87 9.20
CA ARG A 157 14.80 -4.50 8.08
C ARG A 157 14.06 -3.21 8.39
N VAL A 158 14.36 -2.16 7.64
CA VAL A 158 13.61 -0.90 7.71
C VAL A 158 12.36 -1.01 6.83
N SER A 159 11.17 -0.83 7.43
CA SER A 159 9.88 -0.80 6.75
C SER A 159 9.90 0.14 5.53
N ARG A 160 9.13 -0.17 4.49
CA ARG A 160 9.01 0.68 3.29
C ARG A 160 7.69 1.43 3.19
N TRP A 161 6.76 1.19 4.12
CA TRP A 161 5.46 1.85 4.14
C TRP A 161 5.57 3.37 4.29
N TYR A 162 6.66 3.89 4.88
CA TYR A 162 6.94 5.33 4.94
C TYR A 162 6.83 6.08 3.60
N TYR A 163 7.01 5.42 2.44
CA TYR A 163 6.85 6.06 1.13
C TYR A 163 5.43 6.58 0.90
N GLY A 164 4.41 5.86 1.39
CA GLY A 164 3.02 6.34 1.28
C GLY A 164 2.79 7.58 2.14
N VAL A 165 3.39 7.61 3.34
CA VAL A 165 3.36 8.80 4.22
C VAL A 165 4.06 9.99 3.55
N ALA A 166 5.27 9.78 3.03
CA ALA A 166 6.07 10.80 2.38
C ALA A 166 5.42 11.33 1.09
N LEU A 167 4.84 10.45 0.27
CA LEU A 167 4.12 10.82 -0.95
C LEU A 167 2.95 11.74 -0.63
N THR A 168 2.15 11.39 0.38
CA THR A 168 1.01 12.23 0.77
C THR A 168 1.47 13.59 1.27
N ILE A 169 2.49 13.64 2.15
CA ILE A 169 3.04 14.92 2.64
C ILE A 169 3.55 15.78 1.48
N ALA A 170 4.29 15.19 0.53
CA ALA A 170 4.79 15.91 -0.64
C ALA A 170 3.65 16.44 -1.51
N ALA A 171 2.61 15.63 -1.75
CA ALA A 171 1.43 16.06 -2.51
C ALA A 171 0.71 17.22 -1.81
N TYR A 172 0.50 17.14 -0.49
CA TYR A 172 -0.08 18.24 0.29
C TYR A 172 0.77 19.50 0.26
N ALA A 173 2.10 19.40 0.33
CA ALA A 173 3.00 20.54 0.23
C ALA A 173 2.87 21.24 -1.14
N VAL A 174 2.78 20.47 -2.23
CA VAL A 174 2.51 21.00 -3.57
C VAL A 174 1.19 21.74 -3.60
N VAL A 175 0.10 21.14 -3.09
CA VAL A 175 -1.23 21.77 -3.04
C VAL A 175 -1.22 23.04 -2.21
N LEU A 176 -0.57 23.03 -1.05
CA LEU A 176 -0.49 24.19 -0.15
C LEU A 176 0.18 25.39 -0.82
N VAL A 177 1.20 25.16 -1.64
CA VAL A 177 1.91 26.20 -2.39
C VAL A 177 1.12 26.61 -3.63
N SER A 178 0.55 25.66 -4.38
CA SER A 178 -0.13 25.94 -5.65
C SER A 178 -1.50 26.58 -5.47
N ALA A 179 -2.29 26.15 -4.49
CA ALA A 179 -3.66 26.61 -4.28
C ALA A 179 -3.80 28.15 -4.16
N PRO A 180 -3.00 28.87 -3.34
CA PRO A 180 -3.09 30.32 -3.26
C PRO A 180 -2.67 31.01 -4.57
N ILE A 181 -1.70 30.46 -5.30
CA ILE A 181 -1.28 30.99 -6.61
C ILE A 181 -2.44 30.88 -7.61
N VAL A 182 -3.06 29.70 -7.69
CA VAL A 182 -4.23 29.48 -8.55
C VAL A 182 -5.38 30.38 -8.11
N GLY A 183 -5.68 30.44 -6.81
CA GLY A 183 -6.72 31.29 -6.26
C GLY A 183 -6.54 32.78 -6.58
N ALA A 184 -5.32 33.31 -6.46
CA ALA A 184 -5.03 34.69 -6.83
C ALA A 184 -5.11 34.93 -8.35
N SER A 185 -4.77 33.91 -9.14
CA SER A 185 -4.74 33.97 -10.61
C SER A 185 -6.14 33.99 -11.22
N ILE A 186 -7.04 33.11 -10.77
CA ILE A 186 -8.38 32.95 -11.38
C ILE A 186 -9.54 33.41 -10.47
N GLY A 187 -9.27 33.69 -9.19
CA GLY A 187 -10.28 34.15 -8.23
C GLY A 187 -10.58 35.65 -8.30
N VAL A 188 -9.72 36.43 -8.96
CA VAL A 188 -9.94 37.86 -9.25
C VAL A 188 -10.31 38.00 -10.73
N GLN A 189 -11.45 38.65 -11.01
CA GLN A 189 -12.00 38.74 -12.37
C GLN A 189 -11.03 39.37 -13.37
N GLU A 190 -10.31 40.42 -12.96
CA GLU A 190 -9.31 41.10 -13.79
C GLU A 190 -8.13 40.19 -14.15
N ASN A 191 -7.59 39.46 -13.17
CA ASN A 191 -6.50 38.50 -13.37
C ASN A 191 -6.95 37.32 -14.26
N ALA A 192 -8.18 36.84 -14.04
CA ALA A 192 -8.75 35.77 -14.84
C ALA A 192 -8.91 36.21 -16.30
N ALA A 193 -9.49 37.39 -16.56
CA ALA A 193 -9.63 37.94 -17.90
C ALA A 193 -8.26 38.06 -18.60
N PHE A 194 -7.26 38.61 -17.91
CA PHE A 194 -5.89 38.70 -18.42
C PHE A 194 -5.31 37.33 -18.78
N LEU A 195 -5.50 36.30 -17.95
CA LEU A 195 -4.99 34.95 -18.22
C LEU A 195 -5.68 34.28 -19.41
N TYR A 196 -7.00 34.41 -19.52
CA TYR A 196 -7.76 33.86 -20.66
C TYR A 196 -7.40 34.57 -21.97
N GLU A 197 -7.08 35.85 -21.94
CA GLU A 197 -6.65 36.62 -23.12
C GLU A 197 -5.19 36.36 -23.51
N THR A 198 -4.29 36.29 -22.52
CA THR A 198 -2.84 36.21 -22.76
C THR A 198 -2.34 34.78 -22.96
N VAL A 199 -2.85 33.84 -22.14
CA VAL A 199 -2.40 32.43 -22.13
C VAL A 199 -3.61 31.49 -22.00
N PRO A 200 -4.53 31.46 -22.99
CA PRO A 200 -5.81 30.75 -22.90
C PRO A 200 -5.67 29.26 -22.56
N ALA A 201 -4.62 28.61 -23.06
CA ALA A 201 -4.36 27.19 -22.76
C ALA A 201 -4.07 26.95 -21.27
N LEU A 202 -3.26 27.81 -20.64
CA LEU A 202 -2.96 27.71 -19.21
C LEU A 202 -4.23 28.00 -18.39
N ALA A 203 -4.95 29.06 -18.74
CA ALA A 203 -6.20 29.43 -18.07
C ALA A 203 -7.24 28.30 -18.11
N ALA A 204 -7.39 27.64 -19.26
CA ALA A 204 -8.28 26.50 -19.42
C ALA A 204 -7.85 25.27 -18.59
N LEU A 205 -6.54 25.04 -18.39
CA LEU A 205 -6.03 23.88 -17.65
C LEU A 205 -6.09 24.03 -16.13
N LEU A 206 -6.03 25.25 -15.60
CA LEU A 206 -5.97 25.51 -14.15
C LEU A 206 -7.15 24.90 -13.36
N PRO A 207 -8.42 25.02 -13.80
CA PRO A 207 -9.54 24.35 -13.14
C PRO A 207 -9.41 22.83 -13.10
N PHE A 208 -8.94 22.21 -14.20
CA PHE A 208 -8.73 20.76 -14.25
C PHE A 208 -7.61 20.33 -13.31
N ALA A 209 -6.52 21.08 -13.25
CA ALA A 209 -5.43 20.81 -12.32
C ALA A 209 -5.90 20.89 -10.86
N LEU A 210 -6.77 21.85 -10.53
CA LEU A 210 -7.35 21.98 -9.20
C LEU A 210 -8.26 20.79 -8.85
N VAL A 211 -9.14 20.39 -9.77
CA VAL A 211 -10.02 19.22 -9.59
C VAL A 211 -9.18 17.95 -9.44
N LEU A 212 -8.17 17.75 -10.29
CA LEU A 212 -7.27 16.61 -10.21
C LEU A 212 -6.52 16.57 -8.87
N ALA A 213 -6.03 17.71 -8.39
CA ALA A 213 -5.37 17.81 -7.10
C ALA A 213 -6.31 17.47 -5.93
N LEU A 214 -7.58 17.90 -5.99
CA LEU A 214 -8.60 17.55 -4.99
C LEU A 214 -8.88 16.05 -5.00
N VAL A 215 -9.09 15.47 -6.19
CA VAL A 215 -9.31 14.03 -6.35
C VAL A 215 -8.11 13.24 -5.81
N LEU A 216 -6.89 13.61 -6.21
CA LEU A 216 -5.67 12.95 -5.73
C LEU A 216 -5.53 13.09 -4.20
N GLY A 217 -5.88 14.24 -3.62
CA GLY A 217 -5.90 14.44 -2.18
C GLY A 217 -6.81 13.45 -1.46
N VAL A 218 -8.02 13.22 -1.97
CA VAL A 218 -8.95 12.22 -1.43
C VAL A 218 -8.39 10.80 -1.56
N LEU A 219 -7.84 10.46 -2.74
CA LEU A 219 -7.27 9.13 -2.98
C LEU A 219 -6.04 8.83 -2.11
N LEU A 220 -5.33 9.85 -1.65
CA LEU A 220 -4.15 9.71 -0.78
C LEU A 220 -4.49 9.53 0.70
N ILE A 221 -5.74 9.80 1.11
CA ILE A 221 -6.19 9.57 2.49
C ILE A 221 -5.96 8.12 2.94
N PRO A 222 -6.52 7.10 2.26
CA PRO A 222 -6.31 5.70 2.65
C PRO A 222 -4.85 5.26 2.52
N VAL A 223 -4.12 5.79 1.51
CA VAL A 223 -2.69 5.53 1.32
C VAL A 223 -1.89 6.00 2.53
N PHE A 224 -2.09 7.24 2.97
CA PHE A 224 -1.41 7.79 4.15
C PHE A 224 -1.75 7.01 5.41
N SER A 225 -3.04 6.79 5.67
CA SER A 225 -3.50 6.17 6.90
C SER A 225 -2.99 4.74 7.05
N LEU A 226 -3.12 3.92 6.00
CA LEU A 226 -2.64 2.55 6.03
C LEU A 226 -1.11 2.50 6.09
N SER A 227 -0.44 3.35 5.32
CA SER A 227 1.03 3.42 5.33
C SER A 227 1.59 3.82 6.69
N LEU A 228 1.00 4.81 7.36
CA LEU A 228 1.44 5.24 8.68
C LEU A 228 1.24 4.13 9.72
N TYR A 229 0.07 3.48 9.70
CA TYR A 229 -0.22 2.37 10.61
C TYR A 229 0.74 1.19 10.41
N LEU A 230 0.91 0.75 9.16
CA LEU A 230 1.77 -0.40 8.84
C LEU A 230 3.24 -0.08 9.05
N ASP A 231 3.69 1.14 8.77
CA ASP A 231 5.08 1.54 9.04
C ASP A 231 5.37 1.58 10.55
N ALA A 232 4.49 2.21 11.33
CA ALA A 232 4.67 2.29 12.78
C ALA A 232 4.67 0.90 13.43
N ARG A 233 3.76 0.02 12.97
CA ARG A 233 3.72 -1.39 13.41
C ARG A 233 5.00 -2.12 13.04
N ALA A 234 5.43 -2.03 11.79
CA ALA A 234 6.61 -2.76 11.31
C ALA A 234 7.90 -2.29 11.99
N VAL A 235 8.01 -1.00 12.30
CA VAL A 235 9.14 -0.45 13.05
C VAL A 235 9.12 -0.94 14.51
N ASP A 236 7.96 -0.94 15.16
CA ASP A 236 7.83 -1.43 16.54
C ASP A 236 8.06 -2.96 16.68
N GLU A 237 7.89 -3.72 15.60
CA GLU A 237 8.18 -5.17 15.55
C GLU A 237 9.63 -5.47 15.13
N SER A 238 10.46 -4.46 14.89
CA SER A 238 11.82 -4.64 14.38
C SER A 238 12.90 -4.37 15.44
N ASP A 239 14.10 -4.92 15.24
CA ASP A 239 15.22 -4.86 16.19
C ASP A 239 15.91 -3.47 16.29
N VAL A 240 15.23 -2.38 15.92
CA VAL A 240 15.78 -1.02 16.04
C VAL A 240 15.46 -0.39 17.38
N ASP A 241 16.36 0.47 17.85
CA ASP A 241 16.31 1.10 19.17
C ASP A 241 15.14 2.11 19.37
N TRP A 242 14.23 2.25 18.39
CA TRP A 242 13.07 3.13 18.47
C TRP A 242 11.76 2.38 18.28
N HIS A 243 10.92 2.51 19.30
CA HIS A 243 9.61 1.87 19.40
C HIS A 243 8.54 2.97 19.36
N PRO A 244 7.97 3.27 18.16
CA PRO A 244 6.91 4.27 18.06
C PRO A 244 5.65 3.81 18.79
N ASP A 245 5.05 4.66 19.62
CA ASP A 245 3.78 4.32 20.28
C ASP A 245 2.69 4.07 19.24
N ARG A 246 2.32 2.80 19.07
CA ARG A 246 1.32 2.35 18.09
C ARG A 246 -0.01 3.05 18.29
N ARG A 247 -0.41 3.37 19.52
CA ARG A 247 -1.71 4.00 19.81
C ARG A 247 -1.76 5.41 19.23
N VAL A 248 -0.67 6.16 19.39
CA VAL A 248 -0.56 7.53 18.88
C VAL A 248 -0.63 7.54 17.36
N TRP A 249 0.18 6.72 16.69
CA TRP A 249 0.23 6.73 15.22
C TRP A 249 -1.01 6.11 14.57
N THR A 250 -1.64 5.13 15.23
CA THR A 250 -2.97 4.63 14.82
C THR A 250 -4.02 5.73 14.96
N ALA A 251 -4.00 6.50 16.06
CA ALA A 251 -4.92 7.62 16.23
C ALA A 251 -4.72 8.68 15.14
N VAL A 252 -3.47 9.02 14.79
CA VAL A 252 -3.17 9.94 13.67
C VAL A 252 -3.68 9.39 12.34
N ALA A 253 -3.48 8.09 12.07
CA ALA A 253 -4.01 7.44 10.86
C ALA A 253 -5.53 7.51 10.80
N VAL A 254 -6.24 7.24 11.90
CA VAL A 254 -7.70 7.34 12.00
C VAL A 254 -8.17 8.78 11.82
N VAL A 255 -7.53 9.75 12.48
CA VAL A 255 -7.82 11.18 12.30
C VAL A 255 -7.64 11.60 10.84
N HIS A 256 -6.64 11.05 10.15
CA HIS A 256 -6.47 11.32 8.73
C HIS A 256 -7.57 10.70 7.87
N VAL A 257 -8.06 9.49 8.17
CA VAL A 257 -9.23 8.90 7.47
C VAL A 257 -10.45 9.80 7.61
N LEU A 258 -10.66 10.39 8.79
CA LEU A 258 -11.77 11.30 9.03
C LEU A 258 -11.72 12.58 8.17
N ASN A 259 -10.62 12.86 7.44
CA ASN A 259 -10.61 13.93 6.43
C ASN A 259 -11.67 13.78 5.35
N VAL A 260 -12.15 12.57 5.09
CA VAL A 260 -13.27 12.33 4.16
C VAL A 260 -14.52 13.08 4.64
N LEU A 261 -14.72 13.18 5.95
CA LEU A 261 -15.88 13.84 6.57
C LEU A 261 -15.58 15.29 6.97
N LEU A 262 -14.37 15.54 7.45
CA LEU A 262 -13.93 16.81 8.01
C LEU A 262 -12.61 17.25 7.35
N PRO A 263 -12.67 17.94 6.20
CA PRO A 263 -11.50 18.28 5.39
C PRO A 263 -10.49 19.25 6.01
N LEU A 264 -10.57 19.55 7.30
CA LEU A 264 -9.59 20.38 8.03
C LEU A 264 -8.67 19.54 8.91
N LEU A 265 -8.95 18.25 9.10
CA LEU A 265 -8.14 17.37 9.94
C LEU A 265 -6.74 17.10 9.36
N TRP A 266 -6.51 17.38 8.07
CA TRP A 266 -5.19 17.32 7.43
C TRP A 266 -4.23 18.34 8.02
N LEU A 267 -4.72 19.48 8.54
CA LEU A 267 -3.89 20.49 9.22
C LEU A 267 -3.21 19.94 10.47
N VAL A 268 -3.72 18.85 11.04
CA VAL A 268 -3.14 18.17 12.20
C VAL A 268 -2.43 16.88 11.78
N SER A 269 -3.12 16.05 10.99
CA SER A 269 -2.61 14.72 10.62
C SER A 269 -1.41 14.76 9.67
N VAL A 270 -1.35 15.71 8.72
CA VAL A 270 -0.21 15.81 7.79
C VAL A 270 1.06 16.29 8.50
N PRO A 271 1.03 17.36 9.34
CA PRO A 271 2.19 17.72 10.16
C PRO A 271 2.61 16.61 11.13
N ALA A 272 1.66 15.88 11.72
CA ALA A 272 1.97 14.73 12.56
C ALA A 272 2.70 13.63 11.77
N GLY A 273 2.27 13.32 10.55
CA GLY A 273 3.00 12.42 9.64
C GLY A 273 4.39 12.94 9.25
N GLY A 274 4.53 14.26 9.07
CA GLY A 274 5.85 14.89 8.87
C GLY A 274 6.76 14.73 10.07
N TYR A 275 6.22 14.90 11.27
CA TYR A 275 6.94 14.67 12.52
C TYR A 275 7.31 13.20 12.71
N TYR A 276 6.43 12.26 12.32
CA TYR A 276 6.73 10.82 12.29
C TYR A 276 7.96 10.53 11.44
N LEU A 277 7.96 11.00 10.18
CA LEU A 277 9.09 10.81 9.28
C LEU A 277 10.35 11.46 9.86
N TRP A 278 10.26 12.69 10.38
CA TRP A 278 11.39 13.32 11.04
C TRP A 278 11.98 12.48 12.19
N GLN A 279 11.16 11.91 13.08
CA GLN A 279 11.64 11.03 14.15
C GLN A 279 12.29 9.77 13.58
N ARG A 280 11.64 9.15 12.60
CA ARG A 280 12.09 7.95 11.92
C ARG A 280 13.44 8.15 11.24
N HIS A 281 13.64 9.28 10.56
CA HIS A 281 14.91 9.67 9.95
C HIS A 281 16.06 9.63 10.97
N HIS A 282 15.84 10.22 12.15
CA HIS A 282 16.87 10.38 13.18
C HIS A 282 17.17 9.09 13.92
N ARG A 283 16.19 8.18 14.03
CA ARG A 283 16.27 6.98 14.88
C ARG A 283 16.53 5.69 14.12
N VAL A 284 15.98 5.56 12.91
CA VAL A 284 16.02 4.33 12.09
C VAL A 284 16.83 4.53 10.82
N GLY A 285 16.91 5.77 10.32
CA GLY A 285 17.50 6.11 9.03
C GLY A 285 16.42 6.36 7.97
N ARG A 286 16.79 6.29 6.69
CA ARG A 286 16.04 6.81 5.53
C ARG A 286 14.52 6.96 5.74
N PRO A 287 14.03 8.10 5.23
CA PRO A 287 13.73 9.37 5.89
C PRO A 287 12.75 9.28 7.06
#